data_AF-A0A8J3K3T1-F1
#
_entry.id   AF-A0A8J3K3T1-F1
#
_cell.length_a   1.000
_cell.length_b   1.000
_cell.length_c   1.000
_cell.angle_alpha   90.00
_cell.angle_beta   90.00
_cell.angle_gamma   90.00
#
_symmetry.space_group_name_H-M   'P 1'
#
loop_
_entity.id
_entity.type
_entity.pdbx_description
1 polymer ?
#
loop_
_entity_poly.entity_id
_entity_poly.type
_entity_poly.pdbx_seq_one_letter_code
_entity_poly.pdbx_strand_id
1 'polypeptide(L)'
;MNTNDYPVIMALEDYVPTLLALAGFWLLGGASAAIDRRVAAIGRVGAVLIGLGGVAKSTWKLVLSAFGSDVRWLEQSLFPLMATGALLALWSLHTTLRGRRAPWWPYALVGVGVAGAAVASGSVQPAFVAATTGVTAISVLGAVLAGRRRAWGAVALYVLGIVAVTSLVPLRNHPQHETLGFQWLEQGTNTLAQAVFLTAALLTVRAATAAATRPVEVAA
;
A
#
# COMPACT_ATOMS: atom_id res chain seq x y z
N MET A 1 -3.74 26.74 0.97
CA MET A 1 -2.42 26.58 1.59
C MET A 1 -1.55 27.69 1.08
N ASN A 2 -1.10 28.59 1.96
CA ASN A 2 -0.08 29.57 1.61
C ASN A 2 1.27 28.84 1.56
N THR A 3 2.17 29.25 0.67
CA THR A 3 3.52 28.67 0.45
C THR A 3 4.42 28.65 1.70
N ASN A 4 4.03 29.31 2.80
CA ASN A 4 4.76 29.33 4.07
C ASN A 4 4.36 28.23 5.07
N ASP A 5 3.23 27.54 4.87
CA ASP A 5 2.70 26.58 5.86
C ASP A 5 3.11 25.11 5.58
N TYR A 6 3.58 24.82 4.37
CA TYR A 6 4.10 23.50 3.97
C TYR A 6 5.39 23.65 3.14
N PRO A 7 6.58 23.53 3.74
CA PRO A 7 7.85 23.75 3.08
C PRO A 7 8.18 22.61 2.11
N VAL A 8 8.94 22.94 1.06
CA VAL A 8 9.41 22.02 0.01
C VAL A 8 10.05 20.76 0.59
N ILE A 9 10.78 20.87 1.71
CA ILE A 9 11.39 19.72 2.38
C ILE A 9 10.38 18.66 2.82
N MET A 10 9.18 19.07 3.26
CA MET A 10 8.15 18.10 3.65
C MET A 10 7.51 17.43 2.44
N ALA A 11 7.37 18.16 1.32
CA ALA A 11 6.94 17.54 0.06
C ALA A 11 7.95 16.51 -0.47
N LEU A 12 9.25 16.73 -0.23
CA LEU A 12 10.29 15.76 -0.54
C LEU A 12 10.22 14.53 0.40
N GLU A 13 9.96 14.74 1.70
CA GLU A 13 9.80 13.65 2.66
C GLU A 13 8.67 12.70 2.28
N ASP A 14 7.56 13.18 1.69
CA ASP A 14 6.45 12.31 1.24
C ASP A 14 6.86 11.24 0.21
N TYR A 15 8.00 11.39 -0.47
CA TYR A 15 8.51 10.35 -1.37
C TYR A 15 9.07 9.14 -0.60
N VAL A 16 9.61 9.34 0.60
CA VAL A 16 10.21 8.28 1.42
C VAL A 16 9.17 7.20 1.78
N PRO A 17 8.03 7.51 2.45
CA PRO A 17 7.02 6.49 2.75
C PRO A 17 6.46 5.88 1.46
N THR A 18 6.32 6.66 0.39
CA THR A 18 5.82 6.18 -0.90
C THR A 18 6.72 5.08 -1.49
N LEU A 19 8.03 5.28 -1.50
CA LEU A 19 8.99 4.31 -2.03
C LEU A 19 9.10 3.06 -1.13
N LEU A 20 9.04 3.25 0.19
CA LEU A 20 8.98 2.14 1.15
C LEU A 20 7.73 1.28 0.94
N ALA A 21 6.57 1.91 0.80
CA ALA A 21 5.31 1.25 0.53
C ALA A 21 5.35 0.49 -0.80
N LEU A 22 5.83 1.13 -1.87
CA LEU A 22 6.02 0.50 -3.18
C LEU A 22 6.86 -0.78 -3.07
N ALA A 23 8.00 -0.72 -2.36
CA ALA A 23 8.85 -1.89 -2.15
C ALA A 23 8.11 -3.01 -1.39
N GLY A 24 7.36 -2.67 -0.34
CA GLY A 24 6.57 -3.65 0.43
C GLY A 24 5.48 -4.31 -0.42
N PHE A 25 4.73 -3.52 -1.19
CA PHE A 25 3.71 -4.05 -2.12
C PHE A 25 4.35 -4.87 -3.24
N TRP A 26 5.51 -4.50 -3.75
CA TRP A 26 6.21 -5.23 -4.80
C TRP A 26 6.60 -6.64 -4.36
N LEU A 27 7.09 -6.76 -3.13
CA LEU A 27 7.44 -8.06 -2.52
C LEU A 27 6.21 -8.94 -2.37
N LEU A 28 5.13 -8.40 -1.79
CA LEU A 28 3.89 -9.16 -1.60
C LEU A 28 3.17 -9.49 -2.90
N GLY A 29 3.14 -8.56 -3.85
CA GLY A 29 2.56 -8.75 -5.18
C GLY A 29 3.27 -9.86 -5.96
N GLY A 30 4.57 -10.07 -5.71
CA GLY A 30 5.36 -11.16 -6.29
C GLY A 30 5.24 -12.51 -5.58
N ALA A 31 4.55 -12.60 -4.43
CA ALA A 31 4.55 -13.81 -3.59
C ALA A 31 3.91 -15.05 -4.26
N SER A 32 3.09 -14.84 -5.30
CA SER A 32 2.45 -15.91 -6.07
C SER A 32 3.34 -16.52 -7.15
N ALA A 33 4.59 -16.08 -7.30
CA ALA A 33 5.46 -16.50 -8.42
C ALA A 33 5.75 -18.00 -8.47
N ALA A 34 5.72 -18.68 -7.31
CA ALA A 34 5.86 -20.13 -7.22
C ALA A 34 4.61 -20.89 -7.68
N ILE A 35 3.46 -20.22 -7.78
CA ILE A 35 2.16 -20.80 -8.18
C ILE A 35 1.84 -20.42 -9.63
N ASP A 36 1.88 -19.12 -9.95
CA ASP A 36 1.64 -18.60 -11.30
C ASP A 36 2.44 -17.30 -11.50
N ARG A 37 3.46 -17.36 -12.36
CA ARG A 37 4.33 -16.20 -12.67
C ARG A 37 3.58 -15.03 -13.29
N ARG A 38 2.50 -15.28 -14.06
CA ARG A 38 1.70 -14.21 -14.67
C ARG A 38 0.92 -13.47 -13.60
N VAL A 39 0.33 -14.20 -12.64
CA VAL A 39 -0.37 -13.59 -11.50
C VAL A 39 0.59 -12.77 -10.64
N ALA A 40 1.82 -13.25 -10.44
CA ALA A 40 2.86 -12.50 -9.71
C ALA A 40 3.28 -11.22 -10.43
N ALA A 41 3.41 -11.26 -11.76
CA ALA A 41 3.67 -10.07 -12.56
C ALA A 41 2.53 -9.05 -12.43
N ILE A 42 1.27 -9.51 -12.47
CA ILE A 42 0.10 -8.64 -12.29
C ILE A 42 0.06 -8.04 -10.88
N GLY A 43 0.38 -8.81 -9.85
CA GLY A 43 0.50 -8.29 -8.48
C GLY A 43 1.57 -7.19 -8.36
N ARG A 44 2.69 -7.33 -9.07
CA ARG A 44 3.75 -6.30 -9.15
C ARG A 44 3.33 -5.07 -9.94
N VAL A 45 2.58 -5.23 -11.03
CA VAL A 45 1.92 -4.11 -11.72
C VAL A 45 1.00 -3.38 -10.73
N GLY A 46 0.26 -4.12 -9.91
CA GLY A 46 -0.55 -3.54 -8.84
C GLY A 46 0.25 -2.70 -7.85
N ALA A 47 1.41 -3.20 -7.40
CA ALA A 47 2.32 -2.46 -6.55
C ALA A 47 2.83 -1.17 -7.20
N VAL A 48 3.21 -1.23 -8.49
CA VAL A 48 3.64 -0.06 -9.26
C VAL A 48 2.53 0.97 -9.36
N LEU A 49 1.28 0.56 -9.62
CA LEU A 49 0.14 1.49 -9.66
C LEU A 49 -0.06 2.19 -8.29
N ILE A 50 0.04 1.46 -7.18
CA ILE A 50 -0.02 2.06 -5.84
C ILE A 50 1.11 3.09 -5.67
N GLY A 51 2.35 2.72 -6.01
CA GLY A 51 3.51 3.61 -5.94
C GLY A 51 3.36 4.85 -6.81
N LEU A 52 2.87 4.71 -8.04
CA LEU A 52 2.60 5.84 -8.94
C LEU A 52 1.52 6.78 -8.39
N GLY A 53 0.50 6.24 -7.72
CA GLY A 53 -0.48 7.06 -7.00
C GLY A 53 0.16 7.91 -5.90
N GLY A 54 1.02 7.29 -5.08
CA GLY A 54 1.77 8.00 -4.05
C GLY A 54 2.72 9.06 -4.62
N VAL A 55 3.49 8.70 -5.65
CA VAL A 55 4.40 9.62 -6.35
C VAL A 55 3.62 10.80 -6.93
N ALA A 56 2.48 10.57 -7.57
CA ALA A 56 1.65 11.64 -8.11
C ALA A 56 1.20 12.62 -6.99
N LYS A 57 0.80 12.13 -5.83
CA LYS A 57 0.42 12.98 -4.68
C LYS A 57 1.63 13.76 -4.12
N SER A 58 2.78 13.13 -3.98
CA SER A 58 4.01 13.80 -3.53
C SER A 58 4.48 14.85 -4.53
N THR A 59 4.38 14.56 -5.83
CA THR A 59 4.67 15.52 -6.92
C THR A 59 3.69 16.69 -6.90
N TRP A 60 2.39 16.45 -6.68
CA TRP A 60 1.42 17.53 -6.52
C TRP A 60 1.79 18.47 -5.35
N LYS A 61 2.11 17.91 -4.17
CA LYS A 61 2.55 18.70 -3.01
C LYS A 61 3.85 19.47 -3.29
N LEU A 62 4.78 18.86 -4.01
CA LEU A 62 6.03 19.50 -4.39
C LEU A 62 5.79 20.68 -5.34
N VAL A 63 4.96 20.50 -6.36
CA VAL A 63 4.63 21.57 -7.32
C VAL A 63 3.86 22.70 -6.62
N LEU A 64 2.92 22.35 -5.75
CA LEU A 64 2.16 23.33 -4.97
C LEU A 64 3.06 24.13 -4.02
N SER A 65 3.97 23.48 -3.30
CA SER A 65 4.87 24.16 -2.36
C SER A 65 5.98 24.96 -3.03
N ALA A 66 6.56 24.46 -4.12
CA ALA A 66 7.68 25.12 -4.81
C ALA A 66 7.23 26.25 -5.74
N PHE A 67 6.07 26.10 -6.39
CA PHE A 67 5.63 27.02 -7.45
C PHE A 67 4.26 27.66 -7.18
N GLY A 68 3.57 27.30 -6.10
CA GLY A 68 2.22 27.79 -5.81
C GLY A 68 1.16 27.30 -6.81
N SER A 69 1.49 26.34 -7.67
CA SER A 69 0.61 25.88 -8.76
C SER A 69 -0.18 24.64 -8.34
N ASP A 70 -1.51 24.75 -8.35
CA ASP A 70 -2.40 23.63 -8.04
C ASP A 70 -2.71 22.78 -9.28
N VAL A 71 -1.99 21.66 -9.42
CA VAL A 71 -2.16 20.70 -10.52
C VAL A 71 -3.10 19.58 -10.08
N ARG A 72 -4.40 19.87 -10.04
CA ARG A 72 -5.44 18.99 -9.46
C ARG A 72 -5.47 17.55 -9.99
N TRP A 73 -5.10 17.32 -11.25
CA TRP A 73 -5.10 15.96 -11.80
C TRP A 73 -4.05 15.05 -11.15
N LEU A 74 -2.90 15.59 -10.71
CA LEU A 74 -1.90 14.83 -9.95
C LEU A 74 -2.46 14.42 -8.59
N GLU A 75 -3.15 15.34 -7.93
CA GLU A 75 -3.80 15.09 -6.64
C GLU A 75 -4.85 13.99 -6.74
N GLN A 76 -5.72 14.09 -7.74
CA GLN A 76 -6.86 13.19 -7.94
C GLN A 76 -6.44 11.81 -8.44
N SER A 77 -5.22 11.66 -8.96
CA SER A 77 -4.70 10.39 -9.47
C SER A 77 -4.40 9.36 -8.37
N LEU A 78 -4.18 9.81 -7.12
CA LEU A 78 -3.80 8.93 -6.00
C LEU A 78 -4.77 7.76 -5.81
N PHE A 79 -6.05 8.06 -5.60
CA PHE A 79 -7.01 7.02 -5.21
C PHE A 79 -7.39 6.08 -6.35
N PRO A 80 -7.64 6.53 -7.60
CA PRO A 80 -7.88 5.62 -8.71
C PRO A 80 -6.73 4.66 -8.96
N LEU A 81 -5.48 5.15 -8.93
CA LEU A 81 -4.29 4.31 -9.12
C LEU A 81 -4.11 3.33 -7.96
N MET A 82 -4.23 3.81 -6.72
CA MET A 82 -4.08 2.97 -5.53
C MET A 82 -5.19 1.92 -5.40
N ALA A 83 -6.45 2.25 -5.71
CA ALA A 83 -7.57 1.30 -5.71
C ALA A 83 -7.36 0.19 -6.74
N THR A 84 -7.03 0.57 -7.97
CA THR A 84 -6.75 -0.39 -9.05
C THR A 84 -5.57 -1.27 -8.68
N GLY A 85 -4.49 -0.67 -8.22
CA GLY A 85 -3.29 -1.40 -7.82
C GLY A 85 -3.53 -2.37 -6.66
N ALA A 86 -4.33 -1.95 -5.67
CA ALA A 86 -4.69 -2.80 -4.54
C ALA A 86 -5.49 -4.03 -4.96
N LEU A 87 -6.46 -3.89 -5.88
CA LEU A 87 -7.22 -5.03 -6.39
C LEU A 87 -6.33 -6.07 -7.10
N LEU A 88 -5.36 -5.62 -7.90
CA LEU A 88 -4.41 -6.50 -8.58
C LEU A 88 -3.49 -7.22 -7.58
N ALA A 89 -2.97 -6.50 -6.59
CA ALA A 89 -2.12 -7.07 -5.55
C ALA A 89 -2.89 -8.05 -4.64
N LEU A 90 -4.14 -7.74 -4.30
CA LEU A 90 -5.02 -8.63 -3.53
C LEU A 90 -5.31 -9.93 -4.26
N TRP A 91 -5.56 -9.89 -5.57
CA TRP A 91 -5.76 -11.11 -6.36
C TRP A 91 -4.50 -11.99 -6.37
N SER A 92 -3.32 -11.38 -6.47
CA SER A 92 -2.05 -12.11 -6.37
C SER A 92 -1.85 -12.76 -4.99
N LEU A 93 -2.14 -12.03 -3.91
CA LEU A 93 -2.07 -12.57 -2.55
C LEU A 93 -3.12 -13.65 -2.29
N HIS A 94 -4.32 -13.51 -2.83
CA HIS A 94 -5.37 -14.54 -2.72
C HIS A 94 -4.95 -15.83 -3.41
N THR A 95 -4.35 -15.74 -4.60
CA THR A 95 -3.74 -16.89 -5.29
C THR A 95 -2.67 -17.54 -4.41
N THR A 96 -1.83 -16.73 -3.76
CA THR A 96 -0.80 -17.23 -2.83
C THR A 96 -1.40 -17.97 -1.65
N LEU A 97 -2.44 -17.42 -1.02
CA LEU A 97 -3.11 -18.03 0.12
C LEU A 97 -3.89 -19.29 -0.23
N ARG A 98 -4.41 -19.40 -1.45
CA ARG A 98 -5.07 -20.62 -1.93
C ARG A 98 -4.09 -21.73 -2.31
N GLY A 99 -2.82 -21.40 -2.58
CA GLY A 99 -1.85 -22.36 -3.13
C GLY A 99 -2.14 -22.76 -4.58
N ARG A 100 -3.12 -22.11 -5.23
CA ARG A 100 -3.54 -22.34 -6.61
C ARG A 100 -4.15 -21.07 -7.17
N ARG A 101 -4.16 -20.92 -8.50
CA ARG A 101 -4.70 -19.73 -9.18
C ARG A 101 -6.12 -19.41 -8.72
N ALA A 102 -6.31 -18.21 -8.17
CA ALA A 102 -7.62 -17.71 -7.80
C ALA A 102 -8.36 -17.13 -9.02
N PRO A 103 -9.69 -17.15 -9.05
CA PRO A 103 -10.46 -16.48 -10.10
C PRO A 103 -10.25 -14.96 -10.04
N TRP A 104 -10.05 -14.34 -11.20
CA TRP A 104 -9.80 -12.90 -11.32
C TRP A 104 -11.09 -12.06 -11.33
N TRP A 105 -12.19 -12.65 -11.79
CA TRP A 105 -13.44 -11.93 -12.04
C TRP A 105 -14.03 -11.19 -10.82
N PRO A 106 -13.90 -11.66 -9.55
CA PRO A 106 -14.45 -10.90 -8.43
C PRO A 106 -13.74 -9.56 -8.24
N TYR A 107 -12.42 -9.53 -8.46
CA TYR A 107 -11.61 -8.31 -8.36
C TYR A 107 -11.93 -7.34 -9.49
N ALA A 108 -12.14 -7.85 -10.70
CA ALA A 108 -12.59 -7.04 -11.83
C ALA A 108 -14.00 -6.47 -11.62
N LEU A 109 -14.93 -7.28 -11.09
CA LEU A 109 -16.28 -6.82 -10.76
C LEU A 109 -16.26 -5.69 -9.72
N VAL A 110 -15.44 -5.82 -8.67
CA VAL A 110 -15.24 -4.74 -7.70
C VAL A 110 -14.64 -3.51 -8.38
N GLY A 111 -13.64 -3.67 -9.26
CA GLY A 111 -13.05 -2.55 -10.00
C GLY A 111 -14.06 -1.81 -10.88
N VAL A 112 -14.90 -2.54 -11.62
CA VAL A 112 -15.99 -1.98 -12.42
C VAL A 112 -17.02 -1.29 -11.54
N GLY A 113 -17.39 -1.88 -10.40
CA GLY A 113 -18.32 -1.28 -9.44
C GLY A 113 -17.79 0.03 -8.85
N VAL A 114 -16.51 0.07 -8.48
CA VAL A 114 -15.85 1.28 -7.96
C VAL A 114 -15.79 2.38 -9.03
N ALA A 115 -15.41 2.03 -10.26
CA ALA A 115 -15.38 2.98 -11.37
C ALA A 115 -16.78 3.51 -11.70
N GLY A 116 -17.78 2.63 -11.78
CA GLY A 116 -19.18 2.99 -12.02
C GLY A 116 -19.74 3.90 -10.92
N ALA A 117 -19.45 3.59 -9.65
CA ALA A 117 -19.85 4.44 -8.51
C ALA A 117 -19.16 5.80 -8.54
N ALA A 118 -17.88 5.88 -8.91
CA ALA A 118 -17.15 7.13 -9.03
C ALA A 118 -17.73 8.02 -10.14
N VAL A 119 -18.06 7.44 -11.30
CA VAL A 119 -18.72 8.14 -12.40
C VAL A 119 -20.13 8.60 -12.02
N ALA A 120 -20.94 7.71 -11.44
CA ALA A 120 -22.33 8.02 -11.07
C ALA A 120 -22.42 9.10 -9.97
N SER A 121 -21.44 9.15 -9.07
CA SER A 121 -21.38 10.16 -8.01
C SER A 121 -20.59 11.42 -8.38
N GLY A 122 -19.89 11.43 -9.53
CA GLY A 122 -18.98 12.51 -9.91
C GLY A 122 -17.84 12.74 -8.90
N SER A 123 -17.47 11.73 -8.13
CA SER A 123 -16.58 11.85 -6.98
C SER A 123 -15.52 10.75 -6.94
N VAL A 124 -14.33 11.08 -6.44
CA VAL A 124 -13.24 10.10 -6.19
C VAL A 124 -13.44 9.31 -4.89
N GLN A 125 -14.50 9.61 -4.11
CA GLN A 125 -14.76 8.98 -2.82
C GLN A 125 -14.88 7.44 -2.88
N PRO A 126 -15.54 6.83 -3.89
CA PRO A 126 -15.56 5.37 -4.01
C PRO A 126 -14.16 4.78 -4.21
N ALA A 127 -13.30 5.45 -4.99
CA ALA A 127 -11.92 5.03 -5.18
C ALA A 127 -11.11 5.20 -3.89
N PHE A 128 -11.35 6.26 -3.10
CA PHE A 128 -10.73 6.44 -1.78
C PHE A 128 -11.05 5.28 -0.83
N VAL A 129 -12.33 4.91 -0.72
CA VAL A 129 -12.77 3.80 0.13
C VAL A 129 -12.17 2.48 -0.34
N ALA A 130 -12.16 2.23 -1.66
CA ALA A 130 -11.58 1.03 -2.23
C ALA A 130 -10.06 0.95 -2.02
N ALA A 131 -9.35 2.07 -2.17
CA ALA A 131 -7.90 2.14 -2.01
C ALA A 131 -7.47 1.90 -0.56
N THR A 132 -8.11 2.58 0.40
CA THR A 132 -7.83 2.43 1.84
C THR A 132 -8.17 1.03 2.35
N THR A 133 -9.35 0.52 1.97
CA THR A 133 -9.77 -0.86 2.28
C THR A 133 -8.83 -1.87 1.64
N GLY A 134 -8.47 -1.66 0.38
CA GLY A 134 -7.62 -2.57 -0.38
C GLY A 134 -6.21 -2.69 0.19
N VAL A 135 -5.56 -1.56 0.48
CA VAL A 135 -4.23 -1.53 1.12
C VAL A 135 -4.26 -2.16 2.52
N THR A 136 -5.30 -1.87 3.31
CA THR A 136 -5.47 -2.50 4.63
C THR A 136 -5.65 -4.02 4.51
N ALA A 137 -6.48 -4.47 3.56
CA ALA A 137 -6.68 -5.89 3.29
C ALA A 137 -5.38 -6.56 2.84
N ILE A 138 -4.52 -5.91 2.06
CA ILE A 138 -3.19 -6.42 1.70
C ILE A 138 -2.36 -6.68 2.97
N SER A 139 -2.31 -5.73 3.90
CA SER A 139 -1.59 -5.91 5.18
C SER A 139 -2.17 -7.04 6.02
N VAL A 140 -3.49 -7.16 6.10
CA VAL A 140 -4.16 -8.28 6.80
C VAL A 140 -3.82 -9.62 6.15
N LEU A 141 -3.93 -9.73 4.83
CA LEU A 141 -3.59 -10.97 4.12
C LEU A 141 -2.09 -11.29 4.20
N GLY A 142 -1.23 -10.26 4.24
CA GLY A 142 0.19 -10.38 4.52
C GLY A 142 0.44 -10.99 5.91
N ALA A 143 -0.27 -10.51 6.94
CA ALA A 143 -0.20 -11.07 8.29
C ALA A 143 -0.70 -12.52 8.35
N VAL A 144 -1.82 -12.83 7.70
CA VAL A 144 -2.33 -14.20 7.60
C VAL A 144 -1.30 -15.12 6.93
N LEU A 145 -0.70 -14.65 5.84
CA LEU A 145 0.32 -15.39 5.10
C LEU A 145 1.58 -15.63 5.95
N ALA A 146 2.03 -14.62 6.69
CA ALA A 146 3.12 -14.73 7.63
C ALA A 146 2.81 -15.72 8.77
N GLY A 147 1.61 -15.66 9.34
CA GLY A 147 1.16 -16.57 10.40
C GLY A 147 1.13 -18.03 9.94
N ARG A 148 0.64 -18.30 8.72
CA ARG A 148 0.70 -19.64 8.11
C ARG A 148 2.13 -20.18 7.96
N ARG A 149 3.11 -19.30 7.87
CA ARG A 149 4.54 -19.61 7.78
C ARG A 149 5.27 -19.51 9.13
N ARG A 150 4.52 -19.35 10.24
CA ARG A 150 5.02 -19.15 11.61
C ARG A 150 5.99 -17.96 11.76
N ALA A 151 5.91 -16.98 10.87
CA ALA A 151 6.73 -15.76 10.91
C ALA A 151 6.06 -14.70 11.81
N TRP A 152 5.93 -15.00 13.11
CA TRP A 152 5.17 -14.17 14.06
C TRP A 152 5.72 -12.74 14.22
N GLY A 153 7.03 -12.55 14.04
CA GLY A 153 7.62 -11.20 13.98
C GLY A 153 7.03 -10.36 12.85
N ALA A 154 6.79 -10.96 11.67
CA ALA A 154 6.13 -10.26 10.56
C ALA A 154 4.65 -9.96 10.87
N VAL A 155 3.95 -10.89 11.54
CA VAL A 155 2.56 -10.68 11.99
C VAL A 155 2.47 -9.46 12.90
N ALA A 156 3.33 -9.37 13.91
CA ALA A 156 3.37 -8.25 14.84
C ALA A 156 3.64 -6.92 14.11
N LEU A 157 4.56 -6.91 13.14
CA LEU A 157 4.85 -5.73 12.34
C LEU A 157 3.68 -5.30 11.45
N TYR A 158 2.93 -6.22 10.83
CA TYR A 158 1.71 -5.82 10.10
C TYR A 158 0.67 -5.19 11.00
N VAL A 159 0.46 -5.74 12.21
CA VAL A 159 -0.47 -5.17 13.18
C VAL A 159 -0.02 -3.77 13.59
N LEU A 160 1.26 -3.61 13.92
CA LEU A 160 1.84 -2.31 14.27
C LEU A 160 1.70 -1.30 13.12
N GLY A 161 1.98 -1.74 11.88
CA GLY A 161 1.85 -0.90 10.69
C GLY A 161 0.41 -0.45 10.44
N ILE A 162 -0.57 -1.33 10.60
CA ILE A 162 -2.00 -0.97 10.50
C ILE A 162 -2.35 0.08 11.55
N VAL A 163 -1.95 -0.14 12.82
CA VAL A 163 -2.19 0.82 13.91
C VAL A 163 -1.57 2.18 13.57
N ALA A 164 -0.30 2.21 13.15
CA ALA A 164 0.41 3.44 12.80
C ALA A 164 -0.19 4.18 11.59
N VAL A 165 -0.67 3.49 10.56
CA VAL A 165 -1.37 4.14 9.44
C VAL A 165 -2.74 4.66 9.89
N THR A 166 -3.48 3.91 10.69
CA THR A 166 -4.80 4.35 11.18
C THR A 166 -4.71 5.55 12.14
N SER A 167 -3.61 5.68 12.89
CA SER A 167 -3.37 6.84 13.76
C SER A 167 -3.06 8.13 12.99
N LEU A 168 -2.77 8.07 11.68
CA LEU A 168 -2.64 9.27 10.85
C LEU A 168 -3.97 10.04 10.71
N VAL A 169 -5.11 9.36 10.80
CA VAL A 169 -6.44 10.01 10.70
C VAL A 169 -6.68 10.98 11.86
N PRO A 170 -6.57 10.59 13.15
CA PRO A 170 -6.71 11.53 14.25
C PRO A 170 -5.60 12.59 14.28
N LEU A 171 -4.39 12.28 13.83
CA LEU A 171 -3.33 13.28 13.66
C LEU A 171 -3.75 14.39 12.69
N ARG A 172 -4.24 14.03 11.49
CA ARG A 172 -4.72 15.01 10.49
C ARG A 172 -5.86 15.89 10.98
N ASN A 173 -6.73 15.34 11.83
CA ASN A 173 -7.88 16.06 12.36
C ASN A 173 -7.57 16.83 13.65
N HIS A 174 -6.33 16.82 14.13
CA HIS A 174 -5.95 17.50 15.36
C HIS A 174 -5.89 19.03 15.15
N PRO A 175 -6.31 19.86 16.13
CA PRO A 175 -6.31 21.33 15.99
C PRO A 175 -4.92 21.95 15.69
N GLN A 176 -3.84 21.25 16.02
CA GLN A 176 -2.47 21.68 15.79
C GLN A 176 -1.87 21.20 14.45
N HIS A 177 -2.66 20.57 13.58
CA HIS A 177 -2.17 20.00 12.31
C HIS A 177 -1.48 21.03 11.40
N GLU A 178 -1.89 22.30 11.46
CA GLU A 178 -1.25 23.38 10.69
C GLU A 178 0.14 23.78 11.23
N THR A 179 0.54 23.29 12.40
CA THR A 179 1.88 23.59 12.95
C THR A 179 2.94 22.70 12.31
N LEU A 180 4.10 23.29 12.02
CA LEU A 180 5.24 22.58 11.41
C LEU A 180 5.64 21.30 12.16
N GLY A 181 5.67 21.36 13.49
CA GLY A 181 6.04 20.21 14.32
C GLY A 181 5.04 19.05 14.21
N PHE A 182 3.75 19.36 14.09
CA PHE A 182 2.71 18.34 13.95
C PHE A 182 2.72 17.71 12.55
N GLN A 183 3.02 18.50 11.52
CA GLN A 183 3.22 17.97 10.16
C GLN A 183 4.43 17.02 10.10
N TRP A 184 5.54 17.34 10.77
CA TRP A 184 6.68 16.42 10.90
C TRP A 184 6.33 15.15 11.67
N LEU A 185 5.52 15.24 12.72
CA LEU A 185 5.03 14.06 13.44
C LEU A 185 4.19 13.15 12.54
N GLU A 186 3.28 13.73 11.75
CA GLU A 186 2.48 12.97 10.79
C GLU A 186 3.37 12.29 9.73
N GLN A 187 4.31 13.03 9.15
CA GLN A 187 5.21 12.52 8.12
C GLN A 187 6.13 11.42 8.67
N GLY A 188 6.74 11.65 9.83
CA GLY A 188 7.57 10.66 10.52
C GLY A 188 6.79 9.40 10.88
N THR A 189 5.54 9.55 11.33
CA THR A 189 4.65 8.41 11.60
C THR A 189 4.36 7.61 10.34
N ASN A 190 4.12 8.28 9.21
CA ASN A 190 3.90 7.61 7.92
C ASN A 190 5.17 6.90 7.44
N THR A 191 6.33 7.55 7.48
CA THR A 191 7.62 6.94 7.14
C THR A 191 7.89 5.69 7.98
N LEU A 192 7.69 5.76 9.29
CA LEU A 192 7.82 4.62 10.19
C LEU A 192 6.82 3.50 9.85
N ALA A 193 5.57 3.84 9.61
CA ALA A 193 4.53 2.87 9.28
C ALA A 193 4.85 2.10 7.98
N GLN A 194 5.33 2.80 6.95
CA GLN A 194 5.72 2.16 5.68
C GLN A 194 7.02 1.35 5.80
N ALA A 195 7.97 1.79 6.63
CA ALA A 195 9.18 1.01 6.93
C ALA A 195 8.85 -0.30 7.67
N VAL A 196 7.94 -0.23 8.65
CA VAL A 196 7.42 -1.40 9.37
C VAL A 196 6.70 -2.36 8.41
N PHE A 197 5.85 -1.83 7.52
CA PHE A 197 5.16 -2.62 6.49
C PHE A 197 6.15 -3.32 5.54
N LEU A 198 7.15 -2.61 5.01
CA LEU A 198 8.20 -3.19 4.17
C LEU A 198 8.94 -4.31 4.89
N THR A 199 9.31 -4.09 6.15
CA THR A 199 10.01 -5.08 6.96
C THR A 199 9.14 -6.32 7.17
N ALA A 200 7.85 -6.15 7.45
CA ALA A 200 6.89 -7.25 7.55
C ALA A 200 6.80 -8.05 6.23
N ALA A 201 6.72 -7.37 5.09
CA ALA A 201 6.71 -7.98 3.76
C ALA A 201 7.98 -8.79 3.48
N LEU A 202 9.17 -8.23 3.77
CA LEU A 202 10.45 -8.90 3.62
C LEU A 202 10.52 -10.19 4.45
N LEU A 203 10.16 -10.13 5.73
CA LEU A 203 10.14 -11.30 6.61
C LEU A 203 9.14 -12.36 6.13
N THR A 204 7.98 -11.93 5.60
CA THR A 204 6.95 -12.82 5.06
C THR A 204 7.45 -13.60 3.84
N VAL A 205 8.20 -12.95 2.95
CA VAL A 205 8.77 -13.58 1.75
C VAL A 205 9.96 -14.49 2.11
N ARG A 206 10.84 -14.05 3.01
CA ARG A 206 11.98 -14.87 3.50
C ARG A 206 11.53 -16.16 4.18
N ALA A 207 10.45 -16.11 4.94
CA ALA A 207 9.86 -17.30 5.56
C ALA A 207 9.34 -18.30 4.51
N ALA A 208 8.91 -17.82 3.34
CA ALA A 208 8.46 -18.68 2.24
C ALA A 208 9.63 -19.43 1.59
N THR A 209 10.74 -18.73 1.33
CA THR A 209 11.94 -19.33 0.74
C THR A 209 12.58 -20.35 1.68
N ALA A 210 12.65 -20.05 2.99
CA ALA A 210 13.19 -20.97 3.98
C ALA A 210 12.37 -22.26 4.13
N ALA A 211 11.04 -22.18 3.97
CA ALA A 211 10.17 -23.36 4.00
C ALA A 211 10.37 -24.26 2.77
N ALA A 212 10.64 -23.67 1.60
CA ALA A 212 10.84 -24.41 0.34
C ALA A 212 12.19 -25.18 0.30
N THR A 213 13.19 -24.76 1.07
CA THR A 213 14.54 -25.37 1.07
C THR A 213 14.76 -26.41 2.15
N ARG A 214 13.78 -26.71 3.03
CA ARG A 214 13.93 -27.77 4.03
C ARG A 214 13.91 -29.14 3.33
N PRO A 215 14.93 -30.00 3.54
CA PRO A 215 14.91 -31.36 3.02
C PRO A 215 13.67 -32.08 3.56
N VAL A 216 13.03 -32.90 2.72
CA VAL A 216 12.02 -33.84 3.19
C VAL A 216 12.77 -34.87 4.06
N GLU A 217 12.65 -34.76 5.38
CA GLU A 217 13.01 -35.87 6.26
C GLU A 217 12.15 -37.06 5.85
N VAL A 218 12.76 -38.01 5.15
CA VAL A 218 12.18 -39.32 4.91
C VAL A 218 12.10 -39.98 6.28
N ALA A 219 10.92 -39.93 6.90
CA ALA A 219 10.63 -40.74 8.07
C ALA A 219 10.77 -42.20 7.66
N ALA A 220 11.81 -42.85 8.19
CA ALA A 220 12.04 -44.29 8.09
C ALA A 220 11.15 -45.05 9.07
#